data_AF-A0A9D5VNY8-F1
#
_entry.id   AF-A0A9D5VNY8-F1
#
_cell.length_a   1.000
_cell.length_b   1.000
_cell.length_c   1.000
_cell.angle_alpha   90.00
_cell.angle_beta   90.00
_cell.angle_gamma   90.00
#
_symmetry.space_group_name_H-M   'P 1'
#
loop_
_entity.id
_entity.type
_entity.pdbx_description
1 polymer ?
#
loop_
_entity_poly.entity_id
_entity_poly.type
_entity_poly.pdbx_seq_one_letter_code
_entity_poly.pdbx_strand_id
1 'polypeptide(L)'
;MWQVKLTEKAEKELMRNLKKGVFTNEDIEVLKLWIQHMEKLGPDVLKEMSRWDDHALHREWLGYRSSCFSYSGRIIYRVIEHKIIVEVVRVTKDHDYSKKD
;
A
#
# COMPACT_ATOMS: atom_id res chain seq x y z
N MET A 1 -19.78 0.80 1.03
CA MET A 1 -18.72 1.57 0.34
C MET A 1 -17.41 1.25 1.02
N TRP A 2 -16.36 0.97 0.25
CA TRP A 2 -15.05 0.66 0.83
C TRP A 2 -14.42 1.91 1.46
N GLN A 3 -13.73 1.74 2.58
CA GLN A 3 -13.02 2.83 3.24
C GLN A 3 -11.54 2.47 3.39
N VAL A 4 -10.66 3.30 2.85
CA VAL A 4 -9.22 3.15 3.08
C VAL A 4 -8.82 3.93 4.32
N LYS A 5 -8.01 3.30 5.18
CA LYS A 5 -7.42 3.95 6.35
C LYS A 5 -5.95 3.64 6.41
N LEU A 6 -5.13 4.67 6.48
CA LEU A 6 -3.74 4.52 6.83
C LEU A 6 -3.64 4.46 8.36
N THR A 7 -2.80 3.57 8.87
CA THR A 7 -2.42 3.62 10.28
C THR A 7 -1.56 4.86 10.53
N GLU A 8 -1.56 5.37 11.77
CA GLU A 8 -0.68 6.50 12.12
C GLU A 8 0.79 6.21 11.80
N LYS A 9 1.23 4.95 11.95
CA LYS A 9 2.58 4.52 11.58
C LYS A 9 2.82 4.72 10.09
N ALA A 10 1.91 4.24 9.24
CA ALA A 10 2.00 4.36 7.80
C ALA A 10 2.00 5.83 7.35
N GLU A 11 1.14 6.68 7.94
CA GLU A 11 1.11 8.12 7.64
C GLU A 11 2.41 8.81 8.03
N LYS A 12 2.93 8.54 9.24
CA LYS A 12 4.21 9.11 9.70
C LYS A 12 5.37 8.68 8.81
N GLU A 13 5.40 7.41 8.38
CA GLU A 13 6.42 6.89 7.48
C GLU A 13 6.35 7.54 6.10
N LEU A 14 5.15 7.64 5.52
CA LEU A 14 4.90 8.30 4.25
C LEU A 14 5.41 9.75 4.27
N MET A 15 5.01 10.52 5.27
CA MET A 15 5.41 11.92 5.41
C MET A 15 6.90 12.07 5.64
N ARG A 16 7.52 11.17 6.42
CA ARG A 16 8.98 11.16 6.64
C ARG A 16 9.74 10.88 5.35
N ASN A 17 9.30 9.92 4.56
CA ASN A 17 9.95 9.54 3.30
C ASN A 17 9.78 10.63 2.23
N LEU A 18 8.62 11.28 2.17
CA LEU A 18 8.40 12.45 1.33
C LEU A 18 9.36 13.60 1.70
N LYS A 19 9.47 13.95 2.99
CA LYS A 19 10.40 14.99 3.47
C LYS A 19 11.86 14.68 3.18
N LYS A 20 12.24 13.40 3.16
CA LYS A 20 13.60 12.95 2.83
C LYS A 20 13.87 12.85 1.33
N GLY A 21 12.90 13.13 0.48
CA GLY A 21 13.02 12.97 -0.97
C GLY A 21 13.09 11.51 -1.44
N VAL A 22 12.73 10.56 -0.57
CA VAL A 22 12.63 9.13 -0.91
C VAL A 22 11.37 8.87 -1.73
N PHE A 23 10.28 9.57 -1.40
CA PHE A 23 9.08 9.65 -2.23
C PHE A 23 9.02 10.98 -2.95
N THR A 24 8.54 10.94 -4.18
CA THR A 24 8.26 12.10 -5.01
C THR A 24 6.79 12.51 -4.88
N ASN A 25 6.43 13.70 -5.38
CA ASN A 25 5.02 14.08 -5.49
C ASN A 25 4.24 13.14 -6.42
N GLU A 26 4.89 12.58 -7.45
CA GLU A 26 4.25 11.62 -8.35
C GLU A 26 3.90 10.31 -7.63
N ASP A 27 4.77 9.81 -6.75
CA ASP A 27 4.43 8.65 -5.89
C ASP A 27 3.18 8.90 -5.04
N ILE A 28 3.01 10.13 -4.53
CA ILE A 28 1.83 10.53 -3.76
C ILE A 28 0.57 10.54 -4.64
N GLU A 29 0.66 11.01 -5.88
CA GLU A 29 -0.47 10.99 -6.81
C GLU A 29 -0.87 9.55 -7.20
N VAL A 30 0.10 8.65 -7.40
CA VAL A 30 -0.21 7.23 -7.66
C VAL A 30 -0.82 6.56 -6.43
N LEU A 31 -0.35 6.88 -5.22
CA LEU A 31 -0.96 6.40 -3.98
C LEU A 31 -2.41 6.89 -3.84
N LYS A 32 -2.69 8.17 -4.14
CA LYS A 32 -4.06 8.70 -4.15
C LYS A 32 -4.94 7.98 -5.15
N LEU A 33 -4.43 7.68 -6.35
CA LEU A 33 -5.16 6.92 -7.35
C LEU A 33 -5.47 5.49 -6.87
N TRP A 34 -4.51 4.84 -6.20
CA TRP A 34 -4.74 3.54 -5.58
C TRP A 34 -5.87 3.61 -4.53
N ILE A 35 -5.85 4.62 -3.65
CA ILE A 35 -6.90 4.86 -2.65
C ILE A 35 -8.27 5.01 -3.34
N GLN A 36 -8.35 5.85 -4.37
CA GLN A 36 -9.59 6.09 -5.11
C GLN A 36 -10.14 4.80 -5.75
N HIS A 37 -9.26 3.99 -6.36
CA HIS A 37 -9.68 2.70 -6.92
C HIS A 37 -10.15 1.73 -5.83
N MET A 38 -9.45 1.66 -4.70
CA MET A 38 -9.87 0.85 -3.56
C MET A 38 -11.25 1.25 -3.04
N GLU A 39 -11.50 2.54 -2.85
CA GLU A 39 -12.78 3.05 -2.31
C GLU A 39 -13.94 2.85 -3.30
N LYS A 40 -13.68 3.04 -4.59
CA LYS A 40 -14.69 2.98 -5.66
C LYS A 40 -14.99 1.55 -6.13
N LEU A 41 -13.94 0.75 -6.33
CA LEU A 41 -14.02 -0.57 -6.99
C LEU A 41 -13.85 -1.72 -6.01
N GLY A 42 -13.16 -1.48 -4.89
CA GLY A 42 -12.83 -2.52 -3.92
C GLY A 42 -11.62 -3.37 -4.28
N PRO A 43 -11.14 -4.17 -3.31
CA PRO A 43 -9.92 -4.97 -3.45
C PRO A 43 -10.07 -6.11 -4.44
N ASP A 44 -11.29 -6.63 -4.63
CA ASP A 44 -11.54 -7.74 -5.57
C ASP A 44 -11.36 -7.35 -7.03
N VAL A 45 -11.68 -6.11 -7.39
CA VAL A 45 -11.39 -5.59 -8.74
C VAL A 45 -9.94 -5.15 -8.83
N LEU A 46 -9.40 -4.53 -7.77
CA LEU A 46 -8.04 -4.01 -7.79
C LEU A 46 -7.00 -5.12 -7.98
N LYS A 47 -7.21 -6.30 -7.39
CA LYS A 47 -6.29 -7.45 -7.54
C LYS A 47 -6.17 -7.97 -8.97
N GLU A 48 -7.15 -7.70 -9.84
CA GLU A 48 -7.12 -8.10 -11.25
C GLU A 48 -6.42 -7.06 -12.15
N MET A 49 -6.20 -5.85 -11.64
CA MET A 49 -5.52 -4.79 -12.36
C MET A 49 -4.00 -4.96 -12.26
N SER A 50 -3.39 -5.44 -13.35
CA SER A 50 -1.95 -5.73 -13.44
C SER A 50 -1.03 -4.58 -13.02
N ARG A 51 -1.46 -3.32 -13.19
CA ARG A 51 -0.70 -2.12 -12.77
C ARG A 51 -0.32 -2.13 -11.29
N TRP A 52 -1.19 -2.68 -10.44
CA TRP A 52 -0.96 -2.68 -8.99
C TRP A 52 -0.14 -3.87 -8.51
N ASP A 53 0.09 -4.87 -9.38
CA ASP A 53 0.85 -6.09 -9.09
C ASP A 53 0.47 -6.67 -7.71
N ASP A 54 -0.84 -6.71 -7.46
CA ASP A 54 -1.36 -7.00 -6.13
C ASP A 54 -1.33 -8.51 -5.85
N HIS A 55 -0.71 -8.88 -4.73
CA HIS A 55 -0.58 -10.29 -4.34
C HIS A 55 -0.70 -10.46 -2.82
N ALA A 56 -1.17 -11.64 -2.42
CA ALA A 56 -1.20 -12.02 -1.02
C ALA A 56 0.22 -12.18 -0.47
N LEU A 57 0.42 -11.74 0.78
CA LEU A 57 1.67 -11.94 1.50
C LEU A 57 1.62 -13.22 2.34
N HIS A 58 2.80 -13.64 2.79
CA HIS A 58 3.03 -14.93 3.42
C HIS A 58 3.74 -14.73 4.77
N ARG A 59 3.87 -15.81 5.56
CA ARG A 59 4.59 -15.84 6.84
C ARG A 59 4.01 -14.83 7.84
N GLU A 60 4.83 -13.92 8.36
CA GLU A 60 4.43 -12.89 9.33
C GLU A 60 3.38 -11.90 8.80
N TRP A 61 3.19 -11.85 7.48
CA TRP A 61 2.18 -11.03 6.79
C TRP A 61 0.98 -11.85 6.30
N LEU A 62 0.74 -13.04 6.86
CA LEU A 62 -0.44 -13.83 6.53
C LEU A 62 -1.72 -13.01 6.77
N GLY A 63 -2.61 -12.98 5.78
CA GLY A 63 -3.83 -12.15 5.81
C GLY A 63 -3.63 -10.71 5.32
N TYR A 64 -2.40 -10.34 4.94
CA TYR A 64 -2.09 -9.07 4.29
C TYR A 64 -1.87 -9.27 2.79
N ARG A 65 -1.89 -8.15 2.08
CA ARG A 65 -1.66 -8.03 0.64
C ARG A 65 -0.65 -6.91 0.39
N SER A 66 0.05 -7.00 -0.72
CA SER A 66 0.97 -5.97 -1.20
C SER A 66 0.53 -5.50 -2.57
N SER A 67 0.42 -4.18 -2.76
CA SER A 67 0.32 -3.54 -4.08
C SER A 67 1.54 -2.64 -4.33
N CYS A 68 1.85 -2.41 -5.60
CA CYS A 68 2.92 -1.53 -6.07
C CYS A 68 2.35 -0.14 -6.43
N PHE A 69 3.00 0.95 -6.03
CA PHE A 69 2.68 2.31 -6.54
C PHE A 69 3.82 2.93 -7.35
N SER A 70 4.98 2.31 -7.36
CA SER A 70 6.10 2.56 -8.26
C SER A 70 6.94 1.30 -8.37
N TYR A 71 8.04 1.33 -9.14
CA TYR A 71 8.94 0.17 -9.30
C TYR A 71 9.34 -0.43 -7.94
N SER A 72 9.76 0.43 -7.01
CA SER A 72 10.18 0.03 -5.66
C SER A 72 9.17 0.39 -4.57
N GLY A 73 8.11 1.15 -4.85
CA GLY A 73 7.10 1.55 -3.87
C GLY A 73 6.07 0.46 -3.58
N ARG A 74 5.84 0.11 -2.32
CA ARG A 74 4.86 -0.90 -1.88
C ARG A 74 3.88 -0.37 -0.83
N ILE A 75 2.62 -0.72 -0.99
CA ILE A 75 1.53 -0.55 -0.02
C ILE A 75 1.23 -1.93 0.57
N ILE A 76 1.35 -2.07 1.88
CA ILE A 76 0.96 -3.31 2.57
C ILE A 76 -0.30 -3.04 3.37
N TYR A 77 -1.33 -3.82 3.09
CA TYR A 77 -2.64 -3.62 3.65
C TYR A 77 -3.32 -4.95 3.98
N ARG A 78 -4.41 -4.88 4.73
CA ARG A 78 -5.34 -5.98 4.93
C ARG A 78 -6.76 -5.50 4.78
N VAL A 79 -7.65 -6.43 4.45
CA VAL A 79 -9.08 -6.18 4.30
C VAL A 79 -9.80 -6.69 5.54
N ILE A 80 -10.53 -5.81 6.23
CA ILE A 80 -11.35 -6.15 7.39
C ILE A 80 -12.76 -5.61 7.12
N GLU A 81 -13.70 -6.52 6.89
CA GLU A 81 -15.07 -6.18 6.46
C GLU A 81 -15.03 -5.27 5.22
N HIS A 82 -15.48 -4.01 5.34
CA HIS A 82 -15.49 -3.00 4.28
C HIS A 82 -14.36 -1.96 4.43
N LYS A 83 -13.33 -2.29 5.21
CA LYS A 83 -12.18 -1.40 5.48
C LYS A 83 -10.91 -2.00 4.93
N ILE A 84 -10.10 -1.13 4.32
CA ILE A 84 -8.78 -1.43 3.80
C ILE A 84 -7.79 -0.71 4.70
N ILE A 85 -7.11 -1.48 5.55
CA ILE A 85 -6.20 -0.93 6.57
C ILE A 85 -4.78 -1.01 6.02
N VAL A 86 -4.20 0.15 5.69
CA VAL A 86 -2.83 0.30 5.19
C VAL A 86 -1.88 0.43 6.37
N GLU A 87 -0.99 -0.55 6.50
CA GLU A 87 -0.10 -0.71 7.66
C GLU A 87 1.32 -0.25 7.34
N VAL A 88 1.72 -0.30 6.07
CA VAL A 88 3.03 0.17 5.61
C VAL A 88 2.91 0.81 4.23
N VAL A 89 3.59 1.95 4.04
CA VAL A 89 3.90 2.52 2.72
C VAL A 89 5.40 2.73 2.65
N ARG A 90 6.11 1.92 1.86
CA ARG A 90 7.59 1.87 1.86
C ARG A 90 8.19 1.74 0.47
N VAL A 91 9.48 2.11 0.36
CA VAL A 91 10.33 1.72 -0.77
C VAL A 91 11.06 0.43 -0.41
N THR A 92 10.92 -0.60 -1.22
CA THR A 92 11.73 -1.83 -1.16
C THR A 92 12.42 -2.02 -2.51
N LYS A 93 13.77 -2.08 -2.50
CA LYS A 93 14.54 -2.37 -3.71
C LYS A 93 14.43 -3.85 -4.12
N ASP A 94 14.23 -4.73 -3.15
CA ASP A 94 14.37 -6.19 -3.33
C ASP A 94 13.06 -6.96 -3.06
N HIS A 95 11.92 -6.26 -2.97
CA HIS A 95 10.63 -6.82 -2.54
C HIS A 95 10.71 -7.56 -1.19
N ASP A 96 11.72 -7.26 -0.36
CA ASP A 96 11.82 -7.82 0.97
C ASP A 96 10.71 -7.23 1.85
N TYR A 97 9.79 -8.10 2.24
CA TYR A 97 8.65 -7.74 3.06
C TYR A 97 8.93 -7.89 4.56
N SER A 98 10.13 -8.27 4.98
CA SER A 98 10.46 -8.40 6.41
C SER A 98 10.04 -7.16 7.21
N LYS A 99 9.39 -7.38 8.35
CA LYS A 99 9.07 -6.29 9.29
C LYS A 99 10.40 -5.83 9.91
N LYS A 100 10.82 -4.60 9.60
CA LYS A 100 11.98 -3.98 10.26
C LYS A 100 11.52 -3.34 11.56
N ASP A 101 12.18 -3.71 12.65
CA ASP A 101 11.99 -3.15 14.00
C ASP A 101 12.48 -1.71 14.09
#